data_AF-A0A7C4MYQ9-F1
#
_entry.id   AF-A0A7C4MYQ9-F1
#
_cell.length_a   1.000
_cell.length_b   1.000
_cell.length_c   1.000
_cell.angle_alpha   90.00
_cell.angle_beta   90.00
_cell.angle_gamma   90.00
#
_symmetry.space_group_name_H-M   'P 1'
#
loop_
_entity.id
_entity.type
_entity.pdbx_description
1 polymer ?
#
loop_
_entity_poly.entity_id
_entity_poly.type
_entity_poly.pdbx_seq_one_letter_code
_entity_poly.pdbx_strand_id
1 'polypeptide(L)' 'MEGNYYARRKFALLKGLLEHIGMEPGRLHFSWISSAEATKFVEVAQAVSKEVAALGPAKHLIKRRAEVA' A
#
# COMPACT_ATOMS: atom_id res chain seq x y z
N MET A 1 -4.49 12.60 -20.05
CA MET A 1 -5.22 12.76 -18.77
C MET A 1 -5.80 11.45 -18.21
N GLU A 2 -5.58 10.28 -18.82
CA GLU A 2 -6.31 9.06 -18.41
C GLU A 2 -5.57 8.17 -17.39
N GLY A 3 -4.26 8.33 -17.23
CA GLY A 3 -3.42 7.43 -16.41
C GLY A 3 -3.93 7.25 -14.98
N ASN A 4 -4.34 8.34 -14.32
CA ASN A 4 -4.86 8.31 -12.96
C ASN A 4 -6.19 7.55 -12.86
N TYR A 5 -7.05 7.64 -13.89
CA TYR A 5 -8.30 6.88 -13.94
C TYR A 5 -8.06 5.38 -14.07
N TYR A 6 -7.11 4.96 -14.93
CA TYR A 6 -6.72 3.56 -15.02
C TYR A 6 -6.08 3.07 -13.72
N ALA A 7 -5.20 3.86 -13.10
CA ALA A 7 -4.57 3.53 -11.83
C ALA A 7 -5.61 3.33 -10.72
N ARG A 8 -6.62 4.22 -10.60
CA ARG A 8 -7.72 4.05 -9.64
C ARG A 8 -8.47 2.73 -9.83
N ARG A 9 -8.81 2.38 -11.08
CA ARG A 9 -9.50 1.11 -11.39
C ARG A 9 -8.65 -0.10 -11.05
N LYS A 10 -7.37 -0.10 -11.47
CA LYS A 10 -6.44 -1.18 -11.17
C LYS A 10 -6.21 -1.34 -9.67
N PHE A 11 -6.10 -0.22 -8.94
CA PHE A 11 -5.92 -0.24 -7.50
C PHE A 11 -7.11 -0.87 -6.78
N ALA A 12 -8.35 -0.56 -7.18
CA ALA A 12 -9.53 -1.16 -6.57
C ALA A 12 -9.55 -2.69 -6.70
N LEU A 13 -9.21 -3.22 -7.88
CA LEU A 13 -9.11 -4.66 -8.11
C LEU A 13 -7.93 -5.28 -7.35
N LEU A 14 -6.77 -4.62 -7.37
CA LEU A 14 -5.56 -5.10 -6.69
C LEU A 14 -5.76 -5.16 -5.17
N LYS A 15 -6.38 -4.13 -4.58
CA LYS A 15 -6.67 -4.09 -3.14
C LYS A 15 -7.55 -5.28 -2.74
N GLY A 16 -8.66 -5.47 -3.46
CA GLY A 16 -9.56 -6.60 -3.21
C GLY A 16 -8.88 -7.95 -3.37
N LEU A 17 -8.04 -8.12 -4.40
CA LEU A 17 -7.28 -9.34 -4.61
C LEU A 17 -6.29 -9.60 -3.47
N LEU A 18 -5.50 -8.59 -3.08
CA LEU A 18 -4.49 -8.76 -2.04
C LEU A 18 -5.11 -9.07 -0.68
N GLU A 19 -6.21 -8.39 -0.33
CA GLU A 19 -7.00 -8.70 0.87
C GLU A 19 -7.57 -10.12 0.80
N HIS A 20 -8.08 -10.54 -0.37
CA HIS A 20 -8.62 -11.88 -0.58
C HIS A 20 -7.57 -13.00 -0.41
N ILE A 21 -6.33 -12.78 -0.85
CA ILE A 21 -5.23 -13.77 -0.69
C ILE A 21 -4.54 -13.69 0.68
N GLY A 22 -5.08 -12.89 1.61
CA GLY A 22 -4.67 -12.88 3.02
C GLY A 22 -3.78 -11.71 3.45
N MET A 23 -3.57 -10.69 2.62
CA MET A 23 -2.91 -9.46 3.09
C MET A 23 -3.85 -8.71 4.04
N GLU A 24 -3.33 -8.29 5.20
CA GLU A 24 -4.13 -7.58 6.19
C GLU A 24 -4.62 -6.22 5.64
N PRO A 25 -5.89 -5.85 5.87
CA PRO A 25 -6.38 -4.51 5.55
C PRO A 25 -5.52 -3.44 6.24
N GLY A 26 -5.21 -2.36 5.54
CA GLY A 26 -4.33 -1.30 6.04
C GLY A 26 -2.84 -1.49 5.75
N ARG A 27 -2.45 -2.49 4.93
CA ARG A 27 -1.07 -2.61 4.39
C ARG A 27 -0.88 -2.01 2.99
N LEU A 28 -1.97 -1.69 2.31
CA LEU A 28 -1.96 -1.07 0.98
C LEU A 28 -2.76 0.24 1.02
N HIS A 29 -2.09 1.34 0.69
CA HIS A 29 -2.67 2.68 0.69
C HIS A 29 -2.53 3.34 -0.67
N PHE A 30 -3.38 4.32 -0.94
CA PHE A 30 -3.41 5.06 -2.18
C PHE A 30 -3.82 6.50 -1.94
N SER A 31 -3.07 7.44 -2.50
CA SER A 31 -3.37 8.86 -2.41
C SER A 31 -2.92 9.58 -3.67
N TRP A 32 -3.61 10.68 -3.98
CA TRP A 32 -3.22 11.60 -5.04
C TRP A 32 -2.52 12.79 -4.42
N ILE A 33 -1.26 13.00 -4.78
CA ILE A 33 -0.43 14.07 -4.26
C ILE A 33 0.27 14.73 -5.43
N SER A 34 0.00 16.02 -5.65
CA SER A 34 0.70 16.82 -6.66
C SER A 34 2.08 17.23 -6.18
N SER A 35 2.93 17.70 -7.10
CA SER A 35 4.27 18.21 -6.78
C SER A 35 4.27 19.42 -5.84
N ALA A 36 3.16 20.14 -5.73
CA ALA A 36 3.02 21.29 -4.84
C ALA A 36 2.49 20.93 -3.43
N GLU A 37 2.08 19.68 -3.20
CA GLU A 37 1.42 19.26 -1.95
C GLU A 37 2.40 18.59 -0.96
N ALA A 38 3.53 19.25 -0.65
CA ALA A 38 4.56 18.70 0.23
C ALA A 38 4.03 18.38 1.65
N THR A 39 3.22 19.27 2.24
CA THR A 39 2.63 19.05 3.56
C THR A 39 1.73 17.81 3.59
N LYS A 40 0.89 17.65 2.56
CA LYS A 40 0.02 16.47 2.41
C LYS A 40 0.81 15.19 2.28
N PHE A 41 1.95 15.23 1.58
CA PHE A 41 2.84 14.07 1.51
C PHE A 41 3.33 13.65 2.90
N VAL A 42 3.77 14.61 3.71
CA VAL A 42 4.22 14.34 5.09
C VAL A 42 3.09 13.74 5.92
N GLU A 43 1.89 14.33 5.87
CA GLU A 43 0.72 13.84 6.61
C GLU A 43 0.34 12.41 6.21
N VAL A 44 0.24 12.15 4.91
CA VAL A 44 -0.11 10.82 4.38
C VAL A 44 0.97 9.79 4.75
N ALA A 45 2.25 10.12 4.58
CA ALA A 45 3.34 9.22 4.93
C ALA A 45 3.35 8.87 6.42
N GLN A 46 3.09 9.85 7.29
CA GLN A 46 2.96 9.61 8.74
C GLN A 46 1.74 8.75 9.08
N ALA A 47 0.60 8.98 8.43
CA ALA A 47 -0.61 8.17 8.64
C ALA A 47 -0.38 6.70 8.24
N VAL A 48 0.20 6.48 7.05
CA VAL A 48 0.58 5.15 6.55
C VAL A 48 1.54 4.46 7.53
N SER A 49 2.59 5.18 7.97
CA SER A 49 3.57 4.61 8.89
C SER A 49 2.94 4.20 10.23
N LYS A 50 2.04 5.01 10.79
CA LYS A 50 1.32 4.70 12.03
C LYS A 50 0.41 3.49 11.87
N GLU A 51 -0.35 3.41 10.77
CA GLU A 51 -1.27 2.31 10.51
C GLU A 51 -0.50 0.98 10.34
N VAL A 52 0.57 0.98 9.54
CA VAL A 52 1.43 -0.20 9.36
C VAL A 52 2.12 -0.61 10.66
N ALA A 53 2.58 0.35 11.47
CA ALA A 53 3.18 0.07 12.77
C ALA A 53 2.17 -0.59 13.73
N ALA A 54 0.92 -0.13 13.75
CA ALA A 54 -0.14 -0.70 14.58
C ALA A 54 -0.50 -2.14 14.16
N LEU A 55 -0.40 -2.48 12.87
CA LEU A 55 -0.60 -3.84 12.36
C LEU A 55 0.55 -4.80 12.70
N GLY A 56 1.72 -4.26 13.08
CA GLY A 56 2.92 -5.03 13.37
C GLY A 56 3.51 -5.74 12.14
N PRO A 57 4.49 -6.64 12.36
CA PRO A 57 5.18 -7.35 11.28
C PRO A 57 4.21 -8.11 10.37
N ALA A 58 4.49 -8.11 9.07
CA ALA A 58 3.71 -8.87 8.10
C ALA A 58 3.76 -10.37 8.41
N LYS A 59 2.59 -11.02 8.41
CA LYS A 59 2.48 -12.47 8.64
C LYS A 59 2.19 -13.24 7.35
N HIS A 60 1.72 -12.55 6.32
CA HIS A 60 1.34 -13.11 5.02
C HIS A 60 2.29 -12.65 3.93
N LEU A 61 2.38 -13.43 2.84
CA LEU A 61 3.16 -13.10 1.64
C LEU A 61 4.66 -12.82 1.88
N ILE A 62 5.22 -13.40 2.96
CA ILE A 62 6.64 -13.24 3.31
C ILE A 62 7.48 -14.10 2.36
N LYS A 63 8.34 -13.45 1.56
CA LYS A 63 9.34 -14.17 0.77
C LYS A 63 10.44 -14.69 1.69
N ARG A 64 10.52 -16.00 1.86
CA ARG A 64 11.73 -16.63 2.40
C ARG A 64 12.76 -16.67 1.28
N ARG A 65 13.94 -16.06 1.49
CA ARG A 65 15.06 -16.25 0.56
C ARG A 65 15.40 -17.73 0.53
N ALA A 66 15.58 -18.30 -0.65
CA ALA A 66 16.16 -19.64 -0.75
C ALA A 66 17.61 -19.54 -0.26
N GLU A 67 17.98 -20.34 0.73
CA GLU A 67 19.38 -20.57 1.06
C GLU A 67 19.98 -21.32 -0.14
N VAL A 68 20.89 -20.66 -0.83
CA VAL A 68 21.66 -21.32 -1.89
C VAL A 68 22.79 -22.06 -1.17
N ALA A 69 22.74 -23.39 -1.23
CA ALA A 69 23.78 -24.28 -0.70
C ALA A 69 25.09 -24.13 -1.49
#